data_AF-A0A436CPZ4-F1
#
_entry.id   AF-A0A436CPZ4-F1
#
_cell.length_a   1.000
_cell.length_b   1.000
_cell.length_c   1.000
_cell.angle_alpha   90.00
_cell.angle_beta   90.00
_cell.angle_gamma   90.00
#
_symmetry.space_group_name_H-M   'P 1'
#
loop_
_entity.id
_entity.type
_entity.pdbx_description
1 polymer ?
#
loop_
_entity_poly.entity_id
_entity_poly.type
_entity_poly.pdbx_seq_one_letter_code
_entity_poly.pdbx_strand_id
1 'polypeptide(L)'
;MRTVICVAMHLSLASAAFASGGIWCSTDDTAATFEVEAGVTRGMGGPTFNFRGNLEILSRPASDSLRKTVFEDSNLTQYWLD
;
A
#
# COMPACT_ATOMS: atom_id res chain seq x y z
N MET A 1 25.21 -26.12 31.06
CA MET A 1 23.89 -26.62 30.59
C MET A 1 22.82 -25.52 30.65
N ARG A 2 22.56 -24.90 31.80
CA ARG A 2 21.51 -23.87 31.95
C ARG A 2 21.66 -22.65 31.01
N THR A 3 22.87 -22.12 30.85
CA THR A 3 23.15 -20.97 29.97
C THR A 3 22.89 -21.26 28.50
N VAL A 4 23.19 -22.50 28.04
CA VAL A 4 22.95 -22.93 26.66
C VAL A 4 21.46 -23.01 26.35
N ILE A 5 20.67 -23.50 27.31
CA ILE A 5 19.20 -23.57 27.20
C ILE A 5 18.60 -22.16 27.13
N CYS A 6 19.06 -21.23 27.98
CA CYS A 6 18.57 -19.84 27.95
C CYS A 6 18.88 -19.13 26.63
N VAL A 7 20.08 -19.31 26.08
CA VAL A 7 20.48 -18.71 24.80
C VAL A 7 19.68 -19.32 23.63
N ALA A 8 19.51 -20.64 23.59
CA ALA A 8 18.69 -21.30 22.57
C ALA A 8 17.23 -20.80 22.61
N MET A 9 16.67 -20.61 23.80
CA MET A 9 15.32 -20.07 23.99
C MET A 9 15.21 -18.63 23.47
N HIS A 10 16.17 -17.75 23.78
CA HIS A 10 16.17 -16.38 23.24
C HIS A 10 16.32 -16.32 21.71
N LEU A 11 17.13 -17.19 21.12
CA LEU A 11 17.29 -17.22 19.67
C LEU A 11 16.00 -17.69 18.96
N SER A 12 15.22 -18.57 19.59
CA SER A 12 13.92 -19.00 19.07
C SER A 12 12.83 -17.91 19.13
N LEU A 13 13.03 -16.87 19.95
CA LEU A 13 12.17 -15.68 20.01
C LEU A 13 12.55 -14.62 18.97
N ALA A 14 13.70 -14.75 18.31
CA ALA A 14 14.12 -13.87 17.22
C ALA A 14 13.46 -14.31 15.89
N SER A 15 12.15 -14.17 15.79
CA SER A 15 11.46 -14.27 14.50
C SER A 15 11.69 -13.01 13.66
N ALA A 16 11.60 -13.14 12.33
CA ALA A 16 11.63 -11.97 11.45
C ALA A 16 10.45 -11.04 11.78
N ALA A 17 10.72 -9.75 11.96
CA ALA A 17 9.67 -8.76 12.14
C ALA A 17 8.94 -8.55 10.80
N PHE A 18 7.73 -9.11 10.68
CA PHE A 18 6.85 -8.88 9.55
C PHE A 18 6.02 -7.62 9.80
N ALA A 19 6.56 -6.46 9.41
CA ALA A 19 5.79 -5.23 9.37
C ALA A 19 4.95 -5.23 8.08
N SER A 20 3.65 -5.49 8.21
CA SER A 20 2.67 -5.13 7.20
C SER A 20 2.05 -3.78 7.54
N GLY A 21 1.56 -3.09 6.52
CA GLY A 21 0.88 -1.81 6.68
C GLY A 21 0.08 -1.47 5.45
N GLY A 22 -0.32 -0.21 5.35
CA GLY A 22 -0.94 0.34 4.16
C GLY A 22 -0.55 1.79 3.96
N ILE A 23 -0.56 2.20 2.71
CA ILE A 23 -0.59 3.61 2.34
C ILE A 23 -2.03 3.97 2.02
N TRP A 24 -2.47 5.13 2.48
CA TRP A 24 -3.78 5.67 2.20
C TRP A 24 -3.66 7.18 2.05
N CYS A 25 -4.25 7.72 0.99
CA CYS A 25 -4.41 9.15 0.83
C CYS A 25 -5.77 9.42 0.18
N SER A 26 -6.55 10.32 0.78
CA SER A 26 -7.82 10.75 0.21
C SER A 26 -8.02 12.25 0.36
N THR A 27 -8.78 12.82 -0.57
CA THR A 27 -9.25 14.20 -0.52
C THR A 27 -10.65 14.27 -1.12
N ASP A 28 -11.49 15.05 -0.46
CA ASP A 28 -12.86 15.34 -0.88
C ASP A 28 -12.98 16.86 -0.93
N ASP A 29 -12.81 17.41 -2.13
CA ASP A 29 -12.85 18.84 -2.40
C ASP A 29 -13.96 19.18 -3.40
N THR A 30 -14.40 20.44 -3.39
CA THR A 30 -15.41 20.96 -4.33
C THR A 30 -15.01 20.82 -5.80
N ALA A 31 -13.72 20.84 -6.11
CA ALA A 31 -13.21 20.74 -7.47
C ALA A 31 -12.85 19.30 -7.89
N ALA A 32 -12.50 18.43 -6.94
CA ALA A 32 -12.10 17.06 -7.22
C ALA A 32 -12.22 16.15 -6.00
N THR A 33 -12.53 14.88 -6.24
CA THR A 33 -12.36 13.81 -5.26
C THR A 33 -11.23 12.90 -5.70
N PHE A 34 -10.40 12.47 -4.77
CA PHE A 34 -9.29 11.57 -5.04
C PHE A 34 -9.07 10.64 -3.86
N GLU A 35 -8.79 9.38 -4.17
CA GLU A 35 -8.48 8.34 -3.19
C GLU A 35 -7.47 7.37 -3.80
N VAL A 36 -6.50 6.96 -3.00
CA VAL A 36 -5.54 5.92 -3.35
C VAL A 36 -5.15 5.13 -2.12
N GLU A 37 -5.09 3.82 -2.28
CA GLU A 37 -4.67 2.89 -1.25
C GLU A 37 -3.83 1.74 -1.81
N ALA A 38 -2.96 1.20 -0.95
CA ALA A 38 -2.31 -0.08 -1.18
C ALA A 38 -1.84 -0.69 0.14
N GLY A 39 -1.86 -2.01 0.23
CA GLY A 39 -1.17 -2.72 1.30
C GLY A 39 0.34 -2.74 1.03
N VAL A 40 1.15 -2.64 2.08
CA VAL A 40 2.61 -2.80 2.02
C VAL A 40 3.04 -3.98 2.90
N THR A 41 3.95 -4.81 2.41
CA THR A 41 4.42 -5.99 3.14
C THR A 41 5.84 -6.37 2.74
N ARG A 42 6.60 -6.94 3.67
CA ARG A 42 7.88 -7.58 3.37
C ARG A 42 7.67 -9.08 3.20
N GLY A 43 7.87 -9.59 1.99
CA GLY A 43 7.91 -11.04 1.72
C GLY A 43 6.85 -11.61 0.78
N MET A 44 5.97 -10.78 0.17
CA MET A 44 4.99 -11.25 -0.82
C MET A 44 5.41 -11.06 -2.29
N GLY A 45 6.71 -10.88 -2.56
CA GLY A 45 7.23 -10.76 -3.93
C GLY A 45 7.04 -9.39 -4.60
N GLY A 46 6.43 -8.42 -3.91
CA GLY A 46 6.33 -7.03 -4.33
C GLY A 46 6.22 -6.08 -3.12
N PRO A 47 6.58 -4.80 -3.28
CA PRO A 47 6.53 -3.82 -2.18
C PRO A 47 5.11 -3.42 -1.78
N THR A 48 4.16 -3.50 -2.71
CA THR A 48 2.74 -3.19 -2.54
C THR A 48 1.87 -4.34 -3.02
N PHE A 49 0.67 -4.47 -2.47
CA PHE A 49 -0.37 -5.38 -2.95
C PHE A 49 -1.74 -4.71 -2.90
N ASN A 50 -2.64 -5.08 -3.81
CA ASN A 50 -3.98 -4.49 -3.94
C ASN A 50 -3.96 -2.96 -4.12
N PHE A 51 -3.11 -2.44 -5.01
CA PHE A 51 -3.15 -1.00 -5.29
C PHE A 51 -4.42 -0.64 -6.04
N ARG A 52 -5.13 0.35 -5.52
CA ARG A 52 -6.42 0.83 -6.04
C ARG A 52 -6.49 2.34 -5.84
N GLY A 53 -7.09 3.03 -6.80
CA GLY A 53 -7.38 4.45 -6.64
C GLY A 53 -8.45 4.95 -7.59
N ASN A 54 -8.98 6.11 -7.27
CA ASN A 54 -9.98 6.81 -8.07
C ASN A 54 -9.72 8.31 -8.03
N LEU A 55 -9.89 8.97 -9.17
CA LEU A 55 -9.88 10.42 -9.31
C LEU A 55 -11.15 10.84 -10.06
N GLU A 56 -11.91 11.76 -9.50
CA GLU A 56 -13.01 12.44 -10.18
C GLU A 56 -12.82 13.96 -10.17
N ILE A 57 -12.76 14.57 -11.36
CA ILE A 57 -12.66 16.03 -11.53
C ILE A 57 -14.07 16.60 -11.67
N LEU A 58 -14.64 17.11 -10.57
CA LEU A 58 -16.05 17.50 -10.48
C LEU A 58 -16.44 18.68 -11.39
N SER A 59 -15.46 19.52 -11.76
CA SER A 59 -15.66 20.64 -12.68
C SER A 59 -15.86 20.21 -14.14
N ARG A 60 -15.55 18.95 -14.51
CA ARG A 60 -15.77 18.43 -15.86
C ARG A 60 -17.19 17.91 -16.05
N PRO A 61 -17.78 18.02 -17.25
CA PRO A 61 -19.07 17.41 -17.55
C PRO A 61 -19.08 15.90 -17.29
N ALA A 62 -20.23 15.35 -16.88
CA ALA A 62 -20.36 13.92 -16.61
C ALA A 62 -20.06 13.02 -17.84
N SER A 63 -20.24 13.55 -19.06
CA SER A 63 -19.94 12.89 -20.32
C SER A 63 -18.47 12.97 -20.74
N ASP A 64 -17.64 13.75 -20.05
CA ASP A 64 -16.21 13.86 -20.35
C ASP A 64 -15.49 12.60 -19.87
N SER A 65 -14.87 11.86 -20.79
CA SER A 65 -14.11 10.64 -20.47
C SER A 65 -12.92 10.89 -19.55
N LEU A 66 -12.42 12.12 -19.48
CA LEU A 66 -11.33 12.52 -18.58
C LEU A 66 -11.82 12.94 -17.20
N ARG A 67 -13.14 12.94 -16.95
CA ARG A 67 -13.70 13.26 -15.64
C ARG A 67 -13.30 12.23 -14.59
N LYS A 68 -13.28 10.95 -14.94
CA LYS A 68 -13.01 9.84 -14.03
C LYS A 68 -11.78 9.07 -14.47
N THR A 69 -10.86 8.82 -13.54
CA THR A 69 -9.71 7.93 -13.76
C THR A 69 -9.66 6.93 -12.63
N VAL A 70 -9.61 5.64 -12.98
CA VAL A 70 -9.41 4.55 -12.03
C VAL A 70 -7.96 4.09 -12.15
N PHE A 71 -7.33 3.87 -11.00
CA PHE A 71 -5.97 3.37 -10.90
C PHE A 71 -5.99 1.94 -10.36
N GLU A 72 -5.25 1.07 -11.02
CA GLU A 72 -5.06 -0.33 -10.66
C GLU A 72 -3.57 -0.68 -10.65
N ASP A 73 -3.22 -1.88 -10.18
CA ASP A 73 -1.83 -2.35 -10.10
C ASP A 73 -1.06 -2.14 -11.43
N SER A 74 -1.74 -2.27 -12.58
CA SER A 74 -1.15 -2.07 -13.91
C SER A 74 -0.74 -0.62 -14.22
N ASN A 75 -1.22 0.36 -13.45
CA ASN A 75 -0.92 1.78 -13.61
C ASN A 75 0.26 2.23 -12.75
N LEU A 76 0.81 1.36 -11.89
CA LEU A 76 2.01 1.65 -11.11
C LEU A 76 3.22 1.72 -12.05
N THR A 77 3.78 2.92 -12.16
CA THR A 77 4.94 3.18 -13.02
C THR A 77 6.27 2.97 -12.30
N GLN A 78 6.28 2.96 -10.96
CA GLN A 78 7.48 2.85 -10.14
C GLN A 78 7.25 2.06 -8.84
N TYR A 79 8.31 1.39 -8.39
CA TYR A 79 8.40 0.67 -7.13
C TYR A 79 9.46 1.38 -6.28
N TRP A 80 9.09 1.83 -5.07
CA TRP A 80 9.92 2.72 -4.24
C TRP A 80 10.39 2.10 -2.91
N LEU A 81 9.98 0.86 -2.62
CA LEU A 81 10.24 0.19 -1.33
C LEU A 81 11.17 -1.04 -1.49
N ASP A 82 11.94 -1.07 -2.56
CA ASP A 82 13.07 -1.99 -2.75
C ASP A 82 14.29 -1.63 -1.86
#